data_AF-A0A2M7X851-F1
#
_entry.id   AF-A0A2M7X851-F1
#
_cell.length_a   1.000
_cell.length_b   1.000
_cell.length_c   1.000
_cell.angle_alpha   90.00
_cell.angle_beta   90.00
_cell.angle_gamma   90.00
#
_symmetry.space_group_name_H-M   'P 1'
#
loop_
_entity.id
_entity.type
_entity.pdbx_description
1 polymer ?
#
loop_
_entity_poly.entity_id
_entity_poly.type
_entity_poly.pdbx_seq_one_letter_code
_entity_poly.pdbx_strand_id
1 'polypeptide(L)'
;MFTGFLALIALLLLVANVGYRLFKDGQDRNAIALSTDMQVQSQQISKFATEAALGNIDAFEELKATRESIQRNVDALFKGSPASTKLNPVPSYLGQAQGGEVDIVLNKLKVDWEPVATAADTIVSRQELVLDITDTAQEFQSNIPRLTAKMEEIVSYLTERGAPAKQIYLATRQTLLADRMLRRVSEILKGGDLATSAADQFSRDAKAYGDVLNGLIRGSSELGLTALTDAQARAILADVQDNYSQIG
;
A
#
# COMPACT_ATOMS: atom_id res chain seq x y z
N MET A 1 -53.23 40.34 38.20
CA MET A 1 -53.16 38.89 37.88
C MET A 1 -52.69 38.62 36.45
N PHE A 2 -53.12 39.40 35.45
CA PHE A 2 -52.75 39.19 34.03
C PHE A 2 -51.24 39.33 33.73
N THR A 3 -50.56 40.28 34.38
CA THR A 3 -49.12 40.55 34.20
C THR A 3 -48.22 39.44 34.76
N GLY A 4 -48.63 38.78 35.85
CA GLY A 4 -47.87 37.65 36.44
C GLY A 4 -47.91 36.39 35.58
N PHE A 5 -49.03 36.14 34.89
CA PHE A 5 -49.18 35.01 33.96
C PHE A 5 -48.33 35.18 32.70
N LEU A 6 -48.31 36.39 32.13
CA LEU A 6 -47.45 36.74 31.00
C LEU A 6 -45.96 36.61 31.31
N ALA A 7 -45.54 37.01 32.52
CA ALA A 7 -44.16 36.85 32.97
C ALA A 7 -43.73 35.38 33.08
N LEU A 8 -44.66 34.50 33.49
CA LEU A 8 -44.40 33.06 33.66
C LEU A 8 -44.29 32.33 32.32
N ILE A 9 -45.10 32.72 31.33
CA ILE A 9 -44.98 32.23 29.94
C ILE A 9 -43.67 32.70 29.30
N ALA A 10 -43.30 33.97 29.49
CA ALA A 10 -42.05 34.51 28.98
C ALA A 10 -40.83 33.78 29.57
N LEU A 11 -40.87 33.44 30.87
CA LEU A 11 -39.83 32.66 31.54
C LEU A 11 -39.75 31.22 31.00
N LEU A 12 -40.89 30.56 30.77
CA LEU A 12 -40.92 29.21 30.18
C LEU A 12 -40.39 29.20 28.74
N LEU A 13 -40.73 30.20 27.93
CA LEU A 13 -40.19 30.37 26.58
C LEU A 13 -38.69 30.65 26.60
N LEU A 14 -38.21 31.43 27.58
CA LEU A 14 -36.79 31.70 27.76
C LEU A 14 -36.03 30.42 28.16
N VAL A 15 -36.54 29.64 29.12
CA VAL A 15 -35.93 28.36 29.52
C VAL A 15 -35.97 27.35 28.38
N ALA A 16 -37.06 27.28 27.62
CA ALA A 16 -37.16 26.43 26.43
C ALA A 16 -36.18 26.86 25.32
N ASN A 17 -36.01 28.16 25.09
CA ASN A 17 -35.08 28.70 24.10
C ASN A 17 -33.61 28.48 24.53
N VAL A 18 -33.28 28.77 25.79
CA VAL A 18 -31.95 28.50 26.35
C VAL A 18 -31.65 27.00 26.37
N GLY A 19 -32.60 26.16 26.75
CA GLY A 19 -32.47 24.69 26.69
C GLY A 19 -32.30 24.17 25.27
N TYR A 20 -33.08 24.68 24.31
CA TYR A 20 -32.94 24.36 22.89
C TYR A 20 -31.59 24.81 22.33
N ARG A 21 -31.10 26.00 22.71
CA ARG A 21 -29.76 26.49 22.33
C ARG A 21 -28.65 25.64 22.93
N LEU A 22 -28.71 25.30 24.22
CA LEU A 22 -27.71 24.44 24.86
C LEU A 22 -27.68 23.03 24.24
N PHE A 23 -28.84 22.50 23.86
CA PHE A 23 -28.93 21.22 23.15
C PHE A 23 -28.33 21.33 21.74
N LYS A 24 -28.62 22.40 21.00
CA LYS A 24 -28.07 22.68 19.67
C LYS A 24 -26.54 22.93 19.71
N ASP A 25 -26.05 23.70 20.68
CA ASP A 25 -24.63 23.94 20.91
C ASP A 25 -23.88 22.62 21.21
N GLY A 26 -24.54 21.68 21.91
CA GLY A 26 -24.03 20.32 22.12
C GLY A 26 -23.95 19.49 20.85
N GLN A 27 -24.91 19.65 19.93
CA GLN A 27 -24.90 19.01 18.61
C GLN A 27 -23.82 19.58 17.69
N ASP A 28 -23.69 20.90 17.64
CA ASP A 28 -22.68 21.59 16.83
C ASP A 28 -21.25 21.28 17.34
N ARG A 29 -21.04 21.18 18.65
CA ARG A 29 -19.77 20.70 19.22
C ARG A 29 -19.44 19.25 18.81
N ASN A 30 -20.44 18.37 18.76
CA ASN A 30 -20.24 16.99 18.32
C ASN A 30 -19.94 16.93 16.81
N ALA A 31 -20.59 17.74 15.99
CA ALA A 31 -20.30 17.84 14.55
C ALA A 31 -18.88 18.37 14.29
N ILE A 32 -18.44 19.38 15.05
CA ILE A 32 -17.05 19.87 15.02
C ILE A 32 -16.06 18.77 15.41
N ALA A 33 -16.35 18.00 16.46
CA ALA A 33 -15.51 16.88 16.88
C ALA A 33 -15.39 15.81 15.78
N LEU A 34 -16.49 15.45 15.10
CA LEU A 34 -16.45 14.55 13.95
C LEU A 34 -15.55 15.10 12.83
N SER A 35 -15.60 16.40 12.57
CA SER A 35 -14.76 17.05 11.57
C SER A 35 -13.27 17.01 11.96
N THR A 36 -12.95 17.26 13.23
CA THR A 36 -11.57 17.14 13.75
C THR A 36 -11.06 15.71 13.69
N ASP A 37 -11.89 14.72 14.04
CA ASP A 37 -11.53 13.30 13.95
C ASP A 37 -11.23 12.91 12.50
N MET A 38 -12.06 13.35 11.54
CA MET A 38 -11.82 13.09 10.12
C MET A 38 -10.52 13.73 9.61
N GLN A 39 -10.11 14.90 10.12
CA GLN A 39 -8.82 15.50 9.76
C GLN A 39 -7.66 14.60 10.18
N VAL A 40 -7.67 14.10 11.42
CA VAL A 40 -6.63 13.18 11.90
C VAL A 40 -6.66 11.87 11.10
N GLN A 41 -7.85 11.32 10.89
CA GLN A 41 -8.03 10.06 10.18
C GLN A 41 -7.63 10.15 8.69
N SER A 42 -7.75 11.32 8.06
CA SER A 42 -7.28 11.52 6.68
C SER A 42 -5.76 11.33 6.56
N GLN A 43 -5.01 11.77 7.57
CA GLN A 43 -3.55 11.55 7.62
C GLN A 43 -3.23 10.08 7.89
N GLN A 44 -4.01 9.45 8.77
CA GLN A 44 -3.87 8.03 9.08
C GLN A 44 -4.14 7.15 7.86
N ILE A 45 -5.13 7.47 7.03
CA ILE A 45 -5.38 6.74 5.77
C ILE A 45 -4.14 6.76 4.89
N SER A 46 -3.50 7.90 4.68
CA SER A 46 -2.31 7.98 3.84
C SER A 46 -1.17 7.09 4.38
N LYS A 47 -0.98 7.09 5.71
CA LYS A 47 0.00 6.23 6.38
C LYS A 47 -0.33 4.75 6.18
N PHE A 48 -1.51 4.32 6.59
CA PHE A 48 -1.90 2.91 6.53
C PHE A 48 -2.01 2.39 5.10
N ALA A 49 -2.45 3.21 4.14
CA ALA A 49 -2.42 2.88 2.72
C ALA A 49 -1.00 2.61 2.22
N THR A 50 -0.02 3.43 2.65
CA THR A 50 1.38 3.24 2.28
C THR A 50 1.96 1.98 2.92
N GLU A 51 1.73 1.75 4.21
CA GLU A 51 2.21 0.57 4.91
C GLU A 51 1.56 -0.73 4.39
N ALA A 52 0.26 -0.70 4.11
CA ALA A 52 -0.46 -1.82 3.51
C ALA A 52 0.04 -2.13 2.10
N ALA A 53 0.31 -1.09 1.28
CA ALA A 53 0.90 -1.27 -0.06
C ALA A 53 2.31 -1.88 -0.01
N LEU A 54 3.02 -1.77 1.11
CA LEU A 54 4.31 -2.42 1.37
C LEU A 54 4.18 -3.81 2.02
N GLY A 55 2.96 -4.36 2.11
CA GLY A 55 2.71 -5.70 2.65
C GLY A 55 2.60 -5.77 4.17
N ASN A 56 2.42 -4.65 4.89
CA ASN A 56 2.17 -4.72 6.33
C ASN A 56 0.73 -5.19 6.60
N ILE A 57 0.58 -6.40 7.14
CA ILE A 57 -0.72 -7.02 7.43
C ILE A 57 -1.57 -6.20 8.41
N ASP A 58 -0.97 -5.65 9.47
CA ASP A 58 -1.68 -4.86 10.48
C ASP A 58 -2.21 -3.55 9.87
N ALA A 59 -1.48 -2.99 8.92
CA ALA A 59 -1.87 -1.76 8.24
C ALA A 59 -3.12 -1.94 7.36
N PHE A 60 -3.41 -3.14 6.86
CA PHE A 60 -4.67 -3.41 6.14
C PHE A 60 -5.88 -3.30 7.06
N GLU A 61 -5.79 -3.85 8.27
CA GLU A 61 -6.87 -3.76 9.26
C GLU A 61 -7.09 -2.30 9.69
N GLU A 62 -6.00 -1.58 9.99
CA GLU A 62 -6.04 -0.17 10.37
C GLU A 62 -6.57 0.73 9.24
N LEU A 63 -6.19 0.47 7.98
CA LEU A 63 -6.72 1.18 6.81
C LEU A 63 -8.23 0.98 6.69
N LYS A 64 -8.70 -0.27 6.79
CA LYS A 64 -10.12 -0.60 6.74
C LYS A 64 -10.89 0.09 7.86
N ALA A 65 -10.41 -0.03 9.10
CA ALA A 65 -11.05 0.58 10.27
C ALA A 65 -11.13 2.11 10.15
N THR A 66 -10.05 2.75 9.69
CA THR A 66 -9.99 4.21 9.50
C THR A 66 -10.95 4.67 8.40
N ARG A 67 -10.98 3.96 7.26
CA ARG A 67 -11.92 4.23 6.16
C ARG A 67 -13.37 4.10 6.60
N GLU A 68 -13.71 3.01 7.31
CA GLU A 68 -15.05 2.82 7.84
C GLU A 68 -15.43 3.90 8.87
N SER A 69 -14.48 4.36 9.68
CA SER A 69 -14.71 5.46 10.63
C SER A 69 -15.01 6.78 9.95
N ILE A 70 -14.22 7.18 8.95
CA ILE A 70 -14.49 8.41 8.19
C ILE A 70 -15.83 8.29 7.46
N GLN A 71 -16.13 7.15 6.86
CA GLN A 71 -17.43 6.93 6.20
C GLN A 71 -18.60 7.11 7.17
N ARG A 72 -18.50 6.56 8.39
CA ARG A 72 -19.51 6.78 9.44
C ARG A 72 -19.65 8.25 9.81
N ASN A 73 -18.55 8.99 9.91
CA ASN A 73 -18.56 10.41 10.25
C ASN A 73 -19.15 11.26 9.11
N VAL A 74 -18.84 10.95 7.85
CA VAL A 74 -19.47 11.56 6.67
C VAL A 74 -20.96 11.27 6.66
N ASP A 75 -21.37 10.01 6.80
CA ASP A 75 -22.78 9.64 6.85
C ASP A 75 -23.53 10.32 8.01
N ALA A 76 -22.90 10.48 9.18
CA ALA A 76 -23.46 11.17 10.33
C ALA A 76 -23.73 12.66 10.05
N LEU A 77 -22.84 13.35 9.32
CA LEU A 77 -23.05 14.75 8.94
C LEU A 77 -24.17 14.91 7.90
N PHE A 78 -24.30 13.96 6.98
CA PHE A 78 -25.31 13.98 5.91
C PHE A 78 -26.70 13.53 6.37
N LYS A 79 -26.78 12.43 7.11
CA LYS A 79 -28.04 11.73 7.45
C LYS A 79 -28.42 11.89 8.92
N GLY A 80 -27.51 12.42 9.75
CA GLY A 80 -27.62 12.42 11.20
C GLY A 80 -27.11 11.11 11.80
N SER A 81 -26.78 11.13 13.08
CA SER A 81 -26.40 9.93 13.85
C SER A 81 -27.63 9.26 14.45
N PRO A 82 -27.70 7.91 14.50
CA PRO A 82 -28.78 7.21 15.20
C PRO A 82 -28.82 7.59 16.69
N ALA A 83 -30.03 7.77 17.21
CA ALA A 83 -30.29 8.25 18.58
C ALA A 83 -29.73 7.33 19.69
N SER A 84 -29.29 6.12 19.34
CA SER A 84 -28.83 5.09 20.27
C SER A 84 -27.37 5.21 20.72
N THR A 85 -26.56 6.11 20.14
CA THR A 85 -25.09 6.03 20.34
C THR A 85 -24.52 7.08 21.31
N LYS A 86 -25.15 8.24 21.54
CA LYS A 86 -24.69 9.25 22.53
C LYS A 86 -25.84 10.13 23.04
N LEU A 87 -25.64 10.75 24.20
CA LEU A 87 -26.57 11.69 24.88
C LEU A 87 -27.00 12.89 24.00
N ASN A 88 -26.28 13.17 22.90
CA ASN A 88 -26.57 14.24 21.94
C ASN A 88 -26.35 13.73 20.50
N PRO A 89 -27.37 13.24 19.77
CA PRO A 89 -27.25 12.81 18.38
C PRO A 89 -26.91 13.99 17.47
N VAL A 90 -26.04 13.76 16.48
CA VAL A 90 -25.71 14.75 15.45
C VAL A 90 -26.90 14.83 14.48
N PRO A 91 -27.51 16.01 14.25
CA PRO A 91 -28.59 16.17 13.29
C PRO A 91 -28.06 16.04 11.86
N SER A 92 -28.92 15.70 10.90
CA SER A 92 -28.56 15.85 9.48
C SER A 92 -28.33 17.32 9.19
N TYR A 93 -27.13 17.72 8.76
CA TYR A 93 -26.85 19.12 8.42
C TYR A 93 -27.30 19.49 7.00
N LEU A 94 -27.67 18.49 6.20
CA LEU A 94 -28.19 18.67 4.84
C LEU A 94 -29.52 19.43 4.87
N GLY A 95 -29.60 20.56 4.17
CA GLY A 95 -30.81 21.37 4.05
C GLY A 95 -31.20 22.14 5.32
N GLN A 96 -30.35 22.20 6.35
CA GLN A 96 -30.66 22.88 7.62
C GLN A 96 -30.27 24.37 7.66
N ALA A 97 -29.31 24.82 6.85
CA ALA A 97 -28.84 26.20 6.86
C ALA A 97 -29.60 27.07 5.87
N GLN A 98 -30.17 28.19 6.34
CA GLN A 98 -30.72 29.21 5.43
C GLN A 98 -29.58 29.82 4.61
N GLY A 99 -29.58 29.59 3.29
CA GLY A 99 -28.54 30.04 2.37
C GLY A 99 -27.75 28.93 1.67
N GLY A 100 -27.92 27.65 2.06
CA GLY A 100 -27.32 26.50 1.35
C GLY A 100 -25.79 26.38 1.46
N GLU A 101 -25.12 27.26 2.21
CA GLU A 101 -23.66 27.27 2.36
C GLU A 101 -23.13 25.96 2.97
N VAL A 102 -23.84 25.39 3.95
CA VAL A 102 -23.49 24.11 4.57
C VAL A 102 -23.61 22.95 3.58
N ASP A 103 -24.62 22.97 2.70
CA ASP A 103 -24.81 21.94 1.68
C ASP A 103 -23.67 21.96 0.65
N ILE A 104 -23.14 23.14 0.31
CA ILE A 104 -21.99 23.28 -0.58
C ILE A 104 -20.75 22.61 0.04
N VAL A 105 -20.47 22.87 1.32
CA VAL A 105 -19.32 22.29 2.03
C VAL A 105 -19.46 20.79 2.20
N LEU A 106 -20.64 20.29 2.55
CA LEU A 106 -20.91 18.86 2.68
C LEU A 106 -20.76 18.14 1.33
N ASN A 107 -21.33 18.68 0.25
CA ASN A 107 -21.19 18.10 -1.08
C ASN A 107 -19.72 18.06 -1.52
N LYS A 108 -18.95 19.11 -1.23
CA LYS A 108 -17.50 19.11 -1.49
C LYS A 108 -16.78 18.00 -0.70
N LEU A 109 -17.06 17.86 0.61
CA LEU A 109 -16.50 16.78 1.43
C LEU A 109 -16.79 15.40 0.82
N LYS A 110 -18.01 15.17 0.33
CA LYS A 110 -18.38 13.90 -0.32
C LYS A 110 -17.58 13.67 -1.60
N VAL A 111 -17.50 14.68 -2.47
CA VAL A 111 -16.74 14.60 -3.73
C VAL A 111 -15.26 14.34 -3.48
N ASP A 112 -14.67 14.96 -2.45
CA ASP A 112 -13.26 14.77 -2.09
C ASP A 112 -13.01 13.40 -1.41
N TRP A 113 -13.99 12.90 -0.63
CA TRP A 113 -13.89 11.64 0.12
C TRP A 113 -14.09 10.39 -0.74
N GLU A 114 -15.03 10.40 -1.68
CA GLU A 114 -15.39 9.22 -2.49
C GLU A 114 -14.18 8.57 -3.21
N PRO A 115 -13.27 9.32 -3.87
CA PRO A 115 -12.08 8.75 -4.47
C PRO A 115 -11.13 8.11 -3.46
N VAL A 116 -10.97 8.73 -2.28
CA VAL A 116 -10.11 8.23 -1.20
C VAL A 116 -10.67 6.92 -0.63
N ALA A 117 -11.98 6.87 -0.36
CA ALA A 117 -12.66 5.67 0.11
C ALA A 117 -12.52 4.52 -0.89
N THR A 118 -12.72 4.80 -2.18
CA THR A 118 -12.61 3.83 -3.27
C THR A 118 -11.17 3.29 -3.40
N ALA A 119 -10.16 4.16 -3.28
CA ALA A 119 -8.77 3.77 -3.30
C ALA A 119 -8.41 2.87 -2.09
N ALA A 120 -8.87 3.24 -0.88
CA ALA A 120 -8.67 2.43 0.31
C ALA A 120 -9.33 1.05 0.18
N ASP A 121 -10.56 0.96 -0.32
CA ASP A 121 -11.24 -0.31 -0.57
C ASP A 121 -10.49 -1.18 -1.60
N THR A 122 -9.91 -0.54 -2.63
CA THR A 122 -9.10 -1.22 -3.64
C THR A 122 -7.84 -1.82 -3.03
N ILE A 123 -7.17 -1.11 -2.13
CA ILE A 123 -6.00 -1.62 -1.42
C ILE A 123 -6.40 -2.81 -0.54
N VAL A 124 -7.43 -2.63 0.31
CA VAL A 124 -7.90 -3.69 1.23
C VAL A 124 -8.36 -4.94 0.47
N SER A 125 -9.08 -4.79 -0.65
CA SER A 125 -9.54 -5.94 -1.46
C SER A 125 -8.39 -6.69 -2.16
N ARG A 126 -7.21 -6.08 -2.29
CA ARG A 126 -6.02 -6.68 -2.89
C ARG A 126 -5.01 -7.16 -1.86
N GLN A 127 -5.39 -7.25 -0.58
CA GLN A 127 -4.50 -7.66 0.51
C GLN A 127 -3.72 -8.94 0.21
N GLU A 128 -4.39 -10.03 -0.17
CA GLU A 128 -3.75 -11.31 -0.46
C GLU A 128 -2.70 -11.19 -1.57
N LEU A 129 -3.03 -10.50 -2.66
CA LEU A 129 -2.12 -10.26 -3.78
C LEU A 129 -0.89 -9.44 -3.35
N VAL A 130 -1.08 -8.39 -2.54
CA VAL A 130 0.02 -7.54 -2.09
C VAL A 130 0.95 -8.31 -1.13
N LEU A 131 0.39 -9.13 -0.24
CA LEU A 131 1.15 -9.99 0.66
C LEU A 131 1.97 -11.01 -0.14
N ASP A 132 1.35 -11.73 -1.07
CA ASP A 132 2.03 -12.72 -1.91
C ASP A 132 3.21 -12.14 -2.72
N ILE A 133 3.00 -10.97 -3.34
CA ILE A 133 4.06 -10.26 -4.07
C ILE A 133 5.18 -9.82 -3.13
N THR A 134 4.83 -9.33 -1.94
CA THR A 134 5.80 -8.85 -0.96
C THR A 134 6.63 -10.01 -0.40
N ASP A 135 5.99 -11.14 -0.08
CA ASP A 135 6.65 -12.35 0.42
C ASP A 135 7.62 -12.91 -0.64
N THR A 136 7.15 -13.05 -1.89
CA THR A 136 7.99 -13.47 -3.02
C THR A 136 9.20 -12.54 -3.20
N ALA A 137 8.98 -11.24 -3.08
CA ALA A 137 10.06 -10.26 -3.20
C ALA A 137 11.04 -10.31 -2.02
N GLN A 138 10.58 -10.59 -0.79
CA GLN A 138 11.44 -10.79 0.37
C GLN A 138 12.27 -12.08 0.25
N GLU A 139 11.68 -13.15 -0.26
CA GLU A 139 12.39 -14.40 -0.59
C GLU A 139 13.46 -14.15 -1.66
N PHE A 140 13.11 -13.42 -2.73
CA PHE A 140 14.07 -12.96 -3.73
C PHE A 140 15.23 -12.22 -3.07
N GLN A 141 14.94 -11.17 -2.29
CA GLN A 141 15.93 -10.32 -1.63
C GLN A 141 16.86 -11.12 -0.71
N SER A 142 16.31 -12.10 0.01
CA SER A 142 17.06 -12.92 0.97
C SER A 142 17.98 -13.94 0.29
N ASN A 143 17.63 -14.42 -0.90
CA ASN A 143 18.39 -15.44 -1.61
C ASN A 143 19.43 -14.88 -2.60
N ILE A 144 19.29 -13.61 -3.03
CA ILE A 144 20.23 -12.99 -3.99
C ILE A 144 21.70 -13.05 -3.55
N PRO A 145 22.09 -12.75 -2.30
CA PRO A 145 23.48 -12.87 -1.88
C PRO A 145 24.05 -14.28 -2.07
N ARG A 146 23.24 -15.32 -1.81
CA ARG A 146 23.62 -16.72 -2.04
C ARG A 146 23.78 -17.02 -3.52
N LEU A 147 22.87 -16.51 -4.36
CA LEU A 147 22.93 -16.64 -5.81
C LEU A 147 24.21 -15.99 -6.37
N THR A 148 24.56 -14.79 -5.90
CA THR A 148 25.78 -14.06 -6.29
C THR A 148 27.04 -14.84 -5.90
N ALA A 149 27.13 -15.32 -4.65
CA ALA A 149 28.30 -16.08 -4.19
C ALA A 149 28.53 -17.35 -5.02
N LYS A 150 27.47 -18.11 -5.32
CA LYS A 150 27.58 -19.32 -6.15
C LYS A 150 28.02 -19.02 -7.58
N MET A 151 27.58 -17.88 -8.13
CA MET A 151 28.03 -17.44 -9.43
C MET A 151 29.51 -16.99 -9.42
N GLU A 152 29.99 -16.38 -8.35
CA GLU A 152 31.42 -16.05 -8.15
C GLU A 152 32.30 -17.31 -8.07
N GLU A 153 31.79 -18.40 -7.47
CA GLU A 153 32.46 -19.71 -7.51
C GLU A 153 32.62 -20.22 -8.95
N ILE A 154 31.60 -20.05 -9.81
CA ILE A 154 31.69 -20.39 -11.24
C ILE A 154 32.73 -19.52 -11.95
N VAL A 155 32.76 -18.21 -11.69
CA VAL A 155 33.76 -17.31 -12.27
C VAL A 155 35.19 -17.73 -11.88
N SER A 156 35.38 -18.10 -10.61
CA SER A 156 36.66 -18.60 -10.10
C SER A 156 37.06 -19.91 -10.79
N TYR A 157 36.14 -20.86 -10.88
CA TYR A 157 36.34 -22.12 -11.60
C TYR A 157 36.72 -21.91 -13.07
N LEU A 158 36.01 -21.02 -13.78
CA LEU A 158 36.29 -20.70 -15.18
C LEU A 158 37.68 -20.08 -15.36
N THR A 159 38.09 -19.24 -14.41
CA THR A 159 39.41 -18.59 -14.42
C THR A 159 40.52 -19.61 -14.20
N GLU A 160 40.38 -20.48 -13.21
CA GLU A 160 41.35 -21.54 -12.90
C GLU A 160 41.55 -22.53 -14.06
N ARG A 161 40.46 -22.83 -14.79
CA ARG A 161 40.50 -23.74 -15.95
C ARG A 161 40.92 -23.06 -17.25
N GLY A 162 41.23 -21.76 -17.23
CA GLY A 162 41.63 -21.02 -18.43
C GLY A 162 40.52 -20.95 -19.49
N ALA A 163 39.26 -20.84 -19.06
CA ALA A 163 38.13 -20.75 -19.97
C ALA A 163 38.22 -19.51 -20.88
N PRO A 164 37.55 -19.51 -22.05
CA PRO A 164 37.55 -18.35 -22.94
C PRO A 164 37.09 -17.07 -22.22
N ALA A 165 37.78 -15.95 -22.46
CA ALA A 165 37.49 -14.67 -21.80
C ALA A 165 36.02 -14.23 -21.93
N LYS A 166 35.37 -14.53 -23.07
CA LYS A 166 33.94 -14.26 -23.29
C LYS A 166 33.05 -15.01 -22.29
N GLN A 167 33.37 -16.27 -21.97
CA GLN A 167 32.60 -17.10 -21.04
C GLN A 167 32.78 -16.63 -19.60
N ILE A 168 34.02 -16.28 -19.21
CA ILE A 168 34.30 -15.63 -17.91
C ILE A 168 33.50 -14.34 -17.79
N TYR A 169 33.57 -13.45 -18.79
CA TYR A 169 32.83 -12.19 -18.81
C TYR A 169 31.32 -12.38 -18.65
N LEU A 170 30.73 -13.32 -19.38
CA LEU A 170 29.29 -13.59 -19.31
C LEU A 170 28.87 -14.12 -17.93
N ALA A 171 29.70 -14.96 -17.29
CA ALA A 171 29.50 -15.42 -15.93
C ALA A 171 29.65 -14.29 -14.91
N THR A 172 30.70 -13.45 -15.00
CA THR A 172 30.88 -12.29 -14.11
C THR A 172 29.73 -11.30 -14.24
N ARG A 173 29.22 -11.07 -15.45
CA ARG A 173 28.08 -10.18 -15.67
C ARG A 173 26.80 -10.62 -14.93
N GLN A 174 26.68 -11.89 -14.58
CA GLN A 174 25.52 -12.40 -13.84
C GLN A 174 25.40 -11.81 -12.43
N THR A 175 26.52 -11.51 -11.76
CA THR A 175 26.49 -10.87 -10.42
C THR A 175 25.88 -9.47 -10.51
N LEU A 176 26.27 -8.70 -11.53
CA LEU A 176 25.67 -7.40 -11.83
C LEU A 176 24.19 -7.49 -12.20
N LEU A 177 23.78 -8.52 -12.94
CA LEU A 177 22.36 -8.75 -13.25
C LEU A 177 21.57 -9.06 -11.97
N ALA A 178 22.10 -9.90 -11.07
CA ALA A 178 21.48 -10.19 -9.78
C ALA A 178 21.27 -8.92 -8.94
N ASP A 179 22.29 -8.07 -8.81
CA ASP A 179 22.18 -6.79 -8.10
C ASP A 179 21.18 -5.83 -8.74
N ARG A 180 21.11 -5.80 -10.08
CA ARG A 180 20.13 -4.98 -10.80
C ARG A 180 18.72 -5.51 -10.57
N MET A 181 18.51 -6.82 -10.64
CA MET A 181 17.21 -7.43 -10.35
C MET A 181 16.75 -7.09 -8.93
N LEU A 182 17.64 -7.19 -7.93
CA LEU A 182 17.37 -6.81 -6.54
C LEU A 182 16.86 -5.37 -6.40
N ARG A 183 17.54 -4.44 -7.09
CA ARG A 183 17.12 -3.03 -7.12
C ARG A 183 15.76 -2.85 -7.77
N ARG A 184 15.50 -3.53 -8.89
CA ARG A 184 14.22 -3.46 -9.61
C ARG A 184 13.06 -4.04 -8.80
N VAL A 185 13.26 -5.15 -8.09
CA VAL A 185 12.27 -5.70 -7.16
C VAL A 185 11.91 -4.68 -6.08
N SER A 186 12.92 -3.99 -5.52
CA SER A 186 12.67 -2.94 -4.52
C SER A 186 11.88 -1.75 -5.08
N GLU A 187 12.09 -1.38 -6.34
CA GLU A 187 11.33 -0.33 -7.02
C GLU A 187 9.89 -0.77 -7.34
N ILE A 188 9.68 -2.05 -7.68
CA ILE A 188 8.35 -2.65 -7.89
C ILE A 188 7.54 -2.61 -6.60
N LEU A 189 8.13 -3.05 -5.48
CA LEU A 189 7.48 -3.02 -4.16
C LEU A 189 7.13 -1.62 -3.70
N LYS A 190 8.01 -0.64 -3.97
CA LYS A 190 7.74 0.76 -3.64
C LYS A 190 6.53 1.31 -4.40
N GLY A 191 6.20 0.76 -5.56
CA GLY A 191 5.10 1.22 -6.39
C GLY A 191 5.33 2.59 -7.04
N GLY A 192 4.25 3.18 -7.55
CA GLY A 192 4.25 4.48 -8.21
C GLY A 192 4.65 4.46 -9.68
N ASP A 193 4.93 5.63 -10.25
CA ASP A 193 5.12 5.83 -11.70
C ASP A 193 6.23 4.97 -12.33
N LEU A 194 7.23 4.59 -11.53
CA LEU A 194 8.37 3.80 -12.01
C LEU A 194 8.14 2.29 -11.93
N ALA A 195 7.12 1.81 -11.21
CA ALA A 195 6.95 0.39 -10.91
C ALA A 195 6.81 -0.48 -12.17
N THR A 196 5.98 -0.06 -13.13
CA THR A 196 5.81 -0.77 -14.40
C THR A 196 7.12 -0.84 -15.18
N SER A 197 7.84 0.28 -15.28
CA SER A 197 9.13 0.33 -15.97
C SER A 197 10.21 -0.51 -15.28
N ALA A 198 10.12 -0.64 -13.95
CA ALA A 198 11.00 -1.48 -13.15
C ALA A 198 10.71 -2.97 -13.38
N ALA A 199 9.43 -3.35 -13.45
CA ALA A 199 8.99 -4.72 -13.78
C ALA A 199 9.45 -5.16 -15.18
N ASP A 200 9.35 -4.30 -16.18
CA ASP A 200 9.85 -4.58 -17.53
C ASP A 200 11.37 -4.79 -17.55
N GLN A 201 12.11 -3.99 -16.77
CA GLN A 201 13.56 -4.09 -16.66
C GLN A 201 14.00 -5.33 -15.89
N PHE A 202 13.33 -5.64 -14.79
CA PHE A 202 13.51 -6.89 -14.05
C PHE A 202 13.35 -8.09 -14.98
N SER A 203 12.25 -8.14 -15.75
CA SER A 203 11.95 -9.24 -16.67
C SER A 203 13.05 -9.44 -17.72
N ARG A 204 13.64 -8.34 -18.24
CA ARG A 204 14.77 -8.43 -19.17
C ARG A 204 16.05 -8.92 -18.51
N ASP A 205 16.35 -8.44 -17.30
CA ASP A 205 17.53 -8.83 -16.56
C ASP A 205 17.45 -10.31 -16.13
N ALA A 206 16.27 -10.76 -15.66
CA ALA A 206 15.98 -12.15 -15.35
C ALA A 206 16.09 -13.05 -16.58
N LYS A 207 15.49 -12.66 -17.72
CA LYS A 207 15.64 -13.41 -18.97
C LYS A 207 17.11 -13.56 -19.38
N ALA A 208 17.88 -12.47 -19.36
CA ALA A 208 19.30 -12.50 -19.69
C ALA A 208 20.10 -13.37 -18.71
N TYR A 209 19.70 -13.38 -17.43
CA TYR A 209 20.32 -14.24 -16.42
C TYR A 209 20.07 -15.72 -16.72
N GLY A 210 18.80 -16.08 -16.92
CA GLY A 210 18.39 -17.44 -17.24
C GLY A 210 19.01 -17.96 -18.55
N ASP A 211 19.12 -17.14 -19.59
CA ASP A 211 19.71 -17.52 -20.87
C ASP A 211 21.21 -17.87 -20.72
N VAL A 212 21.96 -17.10 -19.93
CA VAL A 212 23.38 -17.38 -19.65
C VAL A 212 23.54 -18.58 -18.73
N LEU A 213 22.74 -18.70 -17.66
CA LEU A 213 22.76 -19.86 -16.77
C LEU A 213 22.51 -21.16 -17.54
N ASN A 214 21.46 -21.19 -18.38
CA ASN A 214 21.20 -22.32 -19.26
C ASN A 214 22.34 -22.57 -20.24
N GLY A 215 22.96 -21.52 -20.78
CA GLY A 215 24.13 -21.62 -21.64
C GLY A 215 25.37 -22.20 -20.93
N LEU A 216 25.55 -21.93 -19.64
CA LEU A 216 26.63 -22.53 -18.83
C LEU A 216 26.34 -24.01 -18.53
N ILE A 217 25.07 -24.40 -18.34
CA ILE A 217 24.66 -25.78 -18.06
C ILE A 217 24.71 -26.65 -19.34
N ARG A 218 24.13 -26.16 -20.44
CA ARG A 218 23.87 -26.96 -21.65
C ARG A 218 24.72 -26.57 -22.85
N GLY A 219 25.43 -25.44 -22.77
CA GLY A 219 26.06 -24.80 -23.92
C GLY A 219 25.07 -23.93 -24.68
N SER A 220 25.59 -22.92 -25.38
CA SER A 220 24.81 -22.07 -26.28
C SER A 220 25.69 -21.57 -27.41
N SER A 221 25.39 -21.97 -28.65
CA SER A 221 26.12 -21.48 -29.83
C SER A 221 25.84 -20.00 -30.10
N GLU A 222 24.61 -19.55 -29.86
CA GLU A 222 24.19 -18.16 -29.99
C GLU A 222 24.97 -17.24 -29.06
N LEU A 223 25.12 -17.62 -27.78
CA LEU A 223 25.89 -16.85 -26.80
C LEU A 223 27.39 -17.14 -26.89
N GLY A 224 27.80 -18.20 -27.61
CA GLY A 224 29.18 -18.67 -27.66
C GLY A 224 29.67 -19.21 -26.31
N LEU A 225 28.80 -19.93 -25.60
CA LEU A 225 29.07 -20.56 -24.31
C LEU A 225 29.27 -22.07 -24.50
N THR A 226 30.31 -22.62 -23.90
CA THR A 226 30.53 -24.06 -23.81
C THR A 226 29.98 -24.60 -22.51
N ALA A 227 29.26 -25.72 -22.57
CA ALA A 227 28.69 -26.38 -21.40
C ALA A 227 29.77 -26.77 -20.39
N LEU A 228 29.52 -26.51 -19.11
CA LEU A 228 30.40 -26.96 -18.03
C LEU A 228 30.04 -28.40 -17.65
N THR A 229 30.87 -29.35 -18.08
CA THR A 229 30.64 -30.79 -17.91
C THR A 229 31.32 -31.41 -16.70
N ASP A 230 32.26 -30.68 -16.08
CA ASP A 230 32.97 -31.10 -14.87
C ASP A 230 32.01 -31.27 -13.70
N ALA A 231 32.26 -32.28 -12.86
CA ALA A 231 31.38 -32.60 -11.73
C ALA A 231 31.27 -31.44 -10.73
N GLN A 232 32.36 -30.72 -10.45
CA GLN A 232 32.37 -29.59 -9.54
C GLN A 232 31.52 -28.43 -10.08
N ALA A 233 31.75 -28.05 -11.33
CA ALA A 233 31.01 -26.96 -11.97
C ALA A 233 29.51 -27.27 -12.09
N ARG A 234 29.15 -28.52 -12.39
CA ARG A 234 27.74 -28.94 -12.44
C ARG A 234 27.06 -28.88 -11.08
N ALA A 235 27.76 -29.23 -10.00
CA ALA A 235 27.21 -29.11 -8.65
C ALA A 235 26.90 -27.64 -8.30
N ILE A 236 27.83 -26.72 -8.58
CA ILE A 236 27.62 -25.29 -8.34
C ILE A 236 26.50 -24.74 -9.23
N LEU A 237 26.45 -25.12 -10.51
CA LEU A 237 25.37 -24.67 -11.41
C LEU A 237 24.00 -25.23 -11.02
N ALA A 238 23.93 -26.44 -10.47
CA ALA A 238 22.70 -27.00 -9.91
C ALA A 238 22.23 -26.16 -8.71
N ASP A 239 23.13 -25.81 -7.79
CA ASP A 239 22.80 -24.90 -6.68
C ASP A 239 22.30 -23.55 -7.21
N VAL A 240 22.98 -22.95 -8.21
CA VAL A 240 22.55 -21.69 -8.82
C VAL A 240 21.16 -21.83 -9.45
N GLN A 241 20.89 -22.94 -10.14
CA GLN A 241 19.61 -23.20 -10.78
C GLN A 241 18.48 -23.37 -9.76
N ASP A 242 18.71 -24.15 -8.70
CA ASP A 242 17.72 -24.36 -7.65
C ASP A 242 17.40 -23.02 -6.98
N ASN A 243 18.43 -22.24 -6.64
CA ASN A 243 18.27 -20.89 -6.11
C ASN A 243 17.48 -19.99 -7.06
N TYR A 244 17.83 -19.96 -8.34
CA TYR A 244 17.18 -19.11 -9.32
C TYR A 244 15.71 -19.50 -9.55
N SER A 245 15.40 -20.81 -9.55
CA SER A 245 14.03 -21.31 -9.75
C SER A 245 13.10 -21.14 -8.55
N GLN A 246 13.65 -20.97 -7.36
CA GLN A 246 12.87 -20.63 -6.16
C GLN A 246 12.47 -19.15 -6.14
N ILE A 247 13.05 -18.35 -7.02
CA ILE A 247 13.00 -16.89 -6.97
C ILE A 247 12.13 -16.31 -8.13
N GLY A 248 11.76 -17.12 -9.13
CA GLY A 248 10.90 -16.71 -10.24
C GLY A 248 10.17 -17.88 -10.89
#